data_AF-A0A975SW49-F1
#
_entry.id   AF-A0A975SW49-F1
#
_cell.length_a   1.000
_cell.length_b   1.000
_cell.length_c   1.000
_cell.angle_alpha   90.00
_cell.angle_beta   90.00
_cell.angle_gamma   90.00
#
_symmetry.space_group_name_H-M   'P 1'
#
loop_
_entity.id
_entity.type
_entity.pdbx_description
1 polymer ?
#
loop_
_entity_poly.entity_id
_entity_poly.type
_entity_poly.pdbx_seq_one_letter_code
_entity_poly.pdbx_strand_id
1 'polypeptide(L)'
;MRSVYRVLAFVVAAEVVVQAAAIAFAVYGLGKWVDDGGRLDKALLAREDSAVGGAAGFAVHGANGTMLVPLVALVLLVVSFFAGVPGGVRWAGVVFALVVVQAALGFLGQGVPALGALHGANALVLFGVAVMAGKRVGSTTVPEQLGATRG
;
A
#
# COMPACT_ATOMS: atom_id res chain seq x y z
N MET A 1 -7.43 -13.75 -16.37
CA MET A 1 -6.51 -12.93 -15.56
C MET A 1 -6.97 -11.48 -15.32
N ARG A 2 -7.89 -10.90 -16.12
CA ARG A 2 -8.41 -9.53 -15.90
C ARG A 2 -9.00 -9.29 -14.50
N SER A 3 -9.88 -10.18 -14.03
CA SER A 3 -10.48 -10.07 -12.69
C SER A 3 -9.44 -10.21 -11.59
N VAL A 4 -8.49 -11.14 -11.74
CA VAL A 4 -7.38 -11.33 -10.79
C VAL A 4 -6.53 -10.07 -10.69
N TYR A 5 -6.13 -9.50 -11.83
CA TYR A 5 -5.42 -8.22 -11.87
C TYR A 5 -6.19 -7.09 -11.15
N ARG A 6 -7.50 -6.97 -11.44
CA ARG A 6 -8.35 -5.95 -10.80
C ARG A 6 -8.41 -6.13 -9.28
N VAL A 7 -8.63 -7.35 -8.81
CA VAL A 7 -8.71 -7.67 -7.38
C VAL A 7 -7.37 -7.36 -6.71
N LEU A 8 -6.26 -7.86 -7.25
CA LEU A 8 -4.93 -7.61 -6.70
C LEU A 8 -4.60 -6.12 -6.60
N ALA A 9 -4.94 -5.33 -7.62
CA ALA A 9 -4.75 -3.88 -7.58
C ALA A 9 -5.56 -3.21 -6.45
N PHE A 10 -6.80 -3.64 -6.20
CA PHE A 10 -7.58 -3.14 -5.07
C PHE A 10 -7.11 -3.69 -3.72
N VAL A 11 -6.56 -4.90 -3.67
CA VAL A 11 -5.94 -5.45 -2.45
C VAL A 11 -4.74 -4.59 -2.05
N VAL A 12 -3.84 -4.23 -2.97
CA VAL A 12 -2.73 -3.30 -2.67
C VAL A 12 -3.25 -1.98 -2.10
N ALA A 13 -4.31 -1.41 -2.69
CA ALA A 13 -4.90 -0.17 -2.18
C ALA A 13 -5.48 -0.35 -0.76
N ALA A 14 -6.18 -1.45 -0.50
CA ALA A 14 -6.74 -1.76 0.81
C ALA A 14 -5.64 -1.98 1.86
N GLU A 15 -4.54 -2.65 1.51
CA GLU A 15 -3.40 -2.85 2.40
C GLU A 15 -2.76 -1.52 2.83
N VAL A 16 -2.68 -0.53 1.92
CA VAL A 16 -2.21 0.83 2.28
C VAL A 16 -3.16 1.50 3.27
N VAL A 17 -4.48 1.35 3.10
CA VAL A 17 -5.47 1.87 4.05
C VAL A 17 -5.32 1.22 5.43
N VAL A 18 -5.15 -0.11 5.47
CA VAL A 18 -4.88 -0.85 6.72
C VAL A 18 -3.61 -0.34 7.39
N GLN A 19 -2.55 -0.08 6.63
CA GLN A 19 -1.30 0.50 7.16
C GLN A 19 -1.50 1.89 7.77
N ALA A 20 -2.28 2.76 7.12
CA ALA A 20 -2.59 4.09 7.63
C ALA A 20 -3.44 4.03 8.90
N ALA A 21 -4.44 3.14 8.94
CA ALA A 21 -5.26 2.93 10.14
C ALA A 21 -4.43 2.35 11.29
N ALA A 22 -3.54 1.39 11.01
CA ALA A 22 -2.69 0.76 12.00
C ALA A 22 -1.71 1.77 12.66
N ILE A 23 -1.08 2.64 11.88
CA ILE A 23 -0.18 3.66 12.43
C ILE A 23 -0.95 4.72 13.22
N ALA A 24 -2.15 5.11 12.79
CA ALA A 24 -3.00 6.01 13.57
C ALA A 24 -3.37 5.37 14.92
N PHE A 25 -3.86 4.12 14.91
CA PHE A 25 -4.15 3.36 16.12
C PHE A 25 -2.92 3.27 17.05
N ALA A 26 -1.74 3.01 16.49
CA ALA A 26 -0.49 2.96 17.26
C ALA A 26 -0.18 4.28 17.96
N VAL A 27 -0.26 5.40 17.22
CA VAL A 27 0.06 6.73 17.75
C VAL A 27 -0.95 7.18 18.81
N TYR A 28 -2.25 6.95 18.60
CA TYR A 28 -3.27 7.25 19.62
C TYR A 28 -3.14 6.37 20.86
N GLY A 29 -2.84 5.07 20.67
CA GLY A 29 -2.59 4.15 21.79
C GLY A 29 -1.35 4.55 22.60
N LEU A 30 -0.29 4.99 21.93
CA LEU A 30 0.92 5.50 22.56
C LEU A 30 0.62 6.79 23.35
N GLY A 31 -0.13 7.72 22.77
CA GLY A 31 -0.56 8.94 23.45
C GLY A 31 -1.30 8.64 24.74
N LYS A 32 -2.32 7.78 24.68
CA LYS A 32 -3.05 7.33 25.88
C LYS A 32 -2.14 6.69 26.93
N TRP A 33 -1.20 5.84 26.51
CA TRP A 33 -0.28 5.19 27.44
C TRP A 33 0.64 6.19 28.15
N VAL A 34 1.07 7.24 27.45
CA VAL A 34 1.81 8.36 28.05
C VAL A 34 0.94 9.13 29.04
N ASP A 35 -0.32 9.42 28.70
CA ASP A 35 -1.28 10.09 29.60
C ASP A 35 -1.50 9.29 30.89
N ASP A 36 -1.51 7.95 30.81
CA ASP A 36 -1.61 7.04 31.95
C ASP A 36 -0.29 6.92 32.76
N GLY A 37 0.74 7.70 32.43
CA GLY A 37 2.03 7.77 33.14
C GLY A 37 3.17 6.95 32.53
N GLY A 38 2.96 6.34 31.35
CA GLY A 38 3.98 5.64 30.59
C GLY A 38 5.11 6.58 30.11
N ARG A 39 6.33 6.05 30.00
CA ARG A 39 7.52 6.77 29.51
C ARG A 39 8.19 6.02 28.38
N LEU A 40 8.17 6.61 27.18
CA LEU A 40 8.87 6.04 26.03
C LEU A 40 10.35 6.42 26.08
N ASP A 41 11.22 5.42 26.14
CA ASP A 41 12.66 5.60 26.06
C ASP A 41 13.31 4.54 25.17
N LYS A 42 14.62 4.68 24.94
CA LYS A 42 15.39 3.75 24.10
C LYS A 42 15.42 2.34 24.69
N ALA A 43 15.43 2.19 26.01
CA ALA A 43 15.50 0.89 26.66
C ALA A 43 14.20 0.11 26.48
N LEU A 44 13.05 0.80 26.51
CA LEU A 44 11.74 0.21 26.26
C LEU A 44 11.56 -0.22 24.81
N LEU A 45 11.99 0.62 23.85
CA LEU A 45 11.92 0.30 22.42
C LEU A 45 12.77 -0.91 22.02
N ALA A 46 13.80 -1.24 22.80
CA ALA A 46 14.65 -2.41 22.57
C ALA A 46 14.07 -3.71 23.15
N ARG A 47 12.96 -3.67 23.89
CA ARG A 47 12.33 -4.85 24.48
C ARG A 47 11.32 -5.47 23.52
N GLU A 48 11.45 -6.77 23.30
CA GLU A 48 10.52 -7.54 22.46
C GLU A 48 9.14 -7.71 23.12
N ASP A 49 9.04 -7.57 24.44
CA ASP A 49 7.84 -7.79 25.25
C ASP A 49 7.20 -6.49 25.81
N SER A 50 7.56 -5.33 25.25
CA SER A 50 7.06 -4.06 25.78
C SER A 50 5.53 -3.93 25.66
N ALA A 51 4.86 -3.66 26.78
CA ALA A 51 3.41 -3.44 26.85
C ALA A 51 3.02 -1.99 26.45
N VAL A 52 3.70 -1.41 25.47
CA VAL A 52 3.42 -0.04 25.00
C VAL A 52 2.02 0.01 24.39
N GLY A 53 1.22 1.00 24.78
CA GLY A 53 -0.11 1.20 24.19
C GLY A 53 -0.03 1.36 22.68
N GLY A 54 -0.87 0.63 21.94
CA GLY A 54 -0.89 0.69 20.48
C GLY A 54 0.24 -0.08 19.78
N ALA A 55 1.10 -0.83 20.50
CA ALA A 55 2.22 -1.59 19.93
C ALA A 55 1.81 -2.50 18.75
N ALA A 56 0.64 -3.13 18.83
CA ALA A 56 0.10 -3.95 17.74
C ALA A 56 -0.04 -3.17 16.42
N GLY A 57 -0.36 -1.87 16.47
CA GLY A 57 -0.46 -1.04 15.27
C GLY A 57 0.88 -0.81 14.58
N PHE A 58 1.96 -0.61 15.35
CA PHE A 58 3.33 -0.56 14.80
C PHE A 58 3.73 -1.88 14.16
N ALA A 59 3.43 -3.01 14.83
CA ALA A 59 3.72 -4.35 14.31
C ALA A 59 2.96 -4.63 13.01
N VAL A 60 1.66 -4.32 12.95
CA VAL A 60 0.82 -4.48 11.76
C VAL A 60 1.32 -3.58 10.63
N HIS A 61 1.60 -2.30 10.91
CA HIS A 61 2.13 -1.37 9.92
C HIS A 61 3.45 -1.89 9.31
N GLY A 62 4.39 -2.29 10.16
CA GLY A 62 5.69 -2.83 9.75
C GLY A 62 5.59 -4.13 8.96
N ALA A 63 4.89 -5.14 9.48
CA ALA A 63 4.76 -6.44 8.82
C ALA A 63 4.01 -6.34 7.48
N ASN A 64 2.91 -5.58 7.44
CA ASN A 64 2.17 -5.36 6.22
C ASN A 64 2.99 -4.62 5.15
N GLY A 65 3.71 -3.56 5.55
CA GLY A 65 4.53 -2.76 4.64
C GLY A 65 5.78 -3.45 4.12
N THR A 66 6.38 -4.35 4.91
CA THR A 66 7.63 -5.03 4.54
C THR A 66 7.42 -6.39 3.88
N MET A 67 6.28 -7.05 4.09
CA MET A 67 6.01 -8.38 3.54
C MET A 67 4.81 -8.42 2.60
N LEU A 68 3.62 -8.07 3.10
CA LEU A 68 2.36 -8.30 2.38
C LEU A 68 2.25 -7.41 1.14
N VAL A 69 2.39 -6.09 1.29
CA VAL A 69 2.31 -5.15 0.16
C VAL A 69 3.32 -5.47 -0.94
N PRO A 70 4.62 -5.70 -0.66
CA PRO A 70 5.59 -6.12 -1.67
C PRO A 70 5.21 -7.42 -2.37
N LEU A 71 4.74 -8.43 -1.63
CA LEU A 71 4.33 -9.71 -2.19
C LEU A 71 3.15 -9.55 -3.15
N VAL A 72 2.08 -8.87 -2.71
CA VAL A 72 0.88 -8.67 -3.53
C VAL A 72 1.20 -7.81 -4.76
N ALA A 73 2.03 -6.77 -4.61
CA ALA A 73 2.46 -5.95 -5.75
C ALA A 73 3.30 -6.74 -6.76
N LEU A 74 4.17 -7.64 -6.30
CA LEU A 74 4.93 -8.53 -7.18
C LEU A 74 4.01 -9.51 -7.91
N VAL A 75 3.05 -10.11 -7.20
CA VAL A 75 2.05 -11.00 -7.81
C VAL A 75 1.20 -10.24 -8.83
N LEU A 76 0.79 -9.00 -8.52
CA LEU A 76 0.11 -8.11 -9.48
C LEU A 76 0.95 -7.89 -10.75
N LEU A 77 2.24 -7.61 -10.59
CA LEU A 77 3.17 -7.44 -11.71
C LEU A 77 3.26 -8.71 -12.57
N VAL A 78 3.45 -9.88 -11.95
CA VAL A 78 3.48 -11.16 -12.67
C VAL A 78 2.16 -11.42 -13.41
N VAL A 79 1.03 -11.24 -12.73
CA VAL A 79 -0.32 -11.41 -13.30
C VAL A 79 -0.58 -10.44 -14.46
N SER A 80 0.00 -9.24 -14.42
CA SER A 80 -0.24 -8.20 -15.42
C SER A 80 0.16 -8.62 -16.85
N PHE A 81 1.20 -9.46 -16.99
CA PHE A 81 1.65 -9.99 -18.28
C PHE A 81 0.60 -10.89 -18.95
N PHE A 82 -0.24 -11.55 -18.16
CA PHE A 82 -1.28 -12.46 -18.63
C PHE A 82 -2.67 -11.82 -18.60
N ALA A 83 -2.80 -10.62 -18.03
CA ALA A 83 -4.08 -9.96 -17.81
C ALA A 83 -4.78 -9.53 -19.10
N GLY A 84 -4.03 -9.25 -20.17
CA GLY A 84 -4.58 -8.72 -21.42
C GLY A 84 -5.32 -7.40 -21.23
N VAL A 85 -4.96 -6.62 -20.21
CA VAL A 85 -5.48 -5.28 -19.93
C VAL A 85 -4.61 -4.27 -20.68
N PRO A 86 -5.16 -3.42 -21.56
CA PRO A 86 -4.38 -2.40 -22.25
C PRO A 86 -3.59 -1.52 -21.26
N GLY A 87 -2.27 -1.49 -21.41
CA GLY A 87 -1.36 -0.80 -20.49
C GLY A 87 -1.25 -1.41 -19.09
N GLY A 88 -1.83 -2.58 -18.81
CA GLY A 88 -1.86 -3.20 -17.48
C GLY A 88 -0.47 -3.46 -16.91
N VAL A 89 0.48 -3.94 -17.74
CA VAL A 89 1.88 -4.15 -17.33
C VAL A 89 2.54 -2.85 -16.89
N ARG A 90 2.30 -1.74 -17.61
CA ARG A 90 2.82 -0.42 -17.23
C ARG A 90 2.29 0.01 -15.87
N TRP A 91 0.99 -0.13 -15.62
CA TRP A 91 0.39 0.26 -14.34
C TRP A 91 0.87 -0.60 -13.19
N ALA A 92 0.94 -1.92 -13.36
CA ALA A 92 1.49 -2.81 -12.34
C ALA A 92 2.98 -2.53 -12.07
N GLY A 93 3.76 -2.21 -13.10
CA GLY A 93 5.15 -1.80 -12.95
C GLY A 93 5.31 -0.51 -12.15
N VAL A 94 4.46 0.49 -12.38
CA VAL A 94 4.45 1.73 -11.57
C VAL A 94 4.06 1.44 -10.12
N VAL A 95 3.03 0.61 -9.88
CA VAL A 95 2.66 0.18 -8.52
C VAL A 95 3.86 -0.48 -7.82
N PHE A 96 4.51 -1.44 -8.47
CA PHE A 96 5.65 -2.14 -7.91
C PHE A 96 6.84 -1.20 -7.63
N ALA A 97 7.16 -0.30 -8.56
CA ALA A 97 8.22 0.69 -8.37
C ALA A 97 7.92 1.62 -7.18
N LEU A 98 6.67 2.08 -7.03
CA LEU A 98 6.25 2.88 -5.88
C LEU A 98 6.37 2.10 -4.56
N VAL A 99 6.10 0.79 -4.55
CA VAL A 99 6.32 -0.07 -3.38
C VAL A 99 7.81 -0.18 -3.02
N VAL A 100 8.70 -0.32 -4.02
CA VAL A 100 10.15 -0.31 -3.78
C VAL A 100 10.61 1.02 -3.18
N VAL A 101 10.14 2.15 -3.74
CA VAL A 101 10.41 3.48 -3.18
C VAL A 101 9.84 3.61 -1.77
N GLN A 102 8.63 3.10 -1.51
CA GLN A 102 7.99 3.12 -0.20
C GLN A 102 8.84 2.39 0.84
N ALA A 103 9.34 1.19 0.51
CA ALA A 103 10.19 0.41 1.38
C ALA A 103 11.51 1.12 1.68
N ALA A 104 12.17 1.67 0.65
CA ALA A 104 13.39 2.46 0.82
C ALA A 104 13.19 3.66 1.76
N LEU A 105 12.11 4.44 1.55
CA LEU A 105 11.78 5.55 2.44
C LEU A 105 11.46 5.10 3.87
N GLY A 106 10.81 3.93 4.04
CA GLY A 106 10.50 3.37 5.35
C GLY A 106 11.73 2.96 6.14
N PHE A 107 12.69 2.26 5.52
CA PHE A 107 13.93 1.87 6.18
C PHE A 107 14.86 3.06 6.43
N LEU A 108 15.05 3.93 5.43
CA LEU A 108 15.93 5.10 5.57
C LEU A 108 15.35 6.18 6.49
N GLY A 109 14.02 6.24 6.61
CA GLY A 109 13.31 7.21 7.46
C GLY A 109 13.53 7.03 8.96
N GLN A 110 14.01 5.87 9.40
CA GLN A 110 14.34 5.62 10.81
C GLN A 110 15.44 6.56 11.35
N GLY A 111 16.35 7.01 10.48
CA GLY A 111 17.42 7.95 10.83
C GLY A 111 17.14 9.41 10.44
N VAL A 112 16.16 9.66 9.58
CA VAL A 112 15.88 10.99 9.00
C VAL A 112 14.37 11.26 9.01
N PRO A 113 13.83 11.97 10.02
CA PRO A 113 12.38 12.15 10.18
C PRO A 113 11.67 12.74 8.94
N ALA A 114 12.34 13.62 8.19
CA ALA A 114 11.79 14.20 6.96
C ALA A 114 11.47 13.15 5.89
N LEU A 115 12.22 12.04 5.82
CA LEU A 115 11.93 10.94 4.90
C LEU A 115 10.65 10.18 5.30
N GLY A 116 10.27 10.21 6.59
CA GLY A 116 8.99 9.68 7.06
C GLY A 116 7.78 10.43 6.48
N ALA A 117 7.88 11.75 6.30
CA ALA A 117 6.84 12.53 5.63
C ALA A 117 6.72 12.15 4.14
N LEU A 118 7.86 11.99 3.45
CA LEU A 118 7.89 11.52 2.07
C LEU A 118 7.34 10.09 1.93
N HIS A 119 7.62 9.22 2.89
CA HIS A 119 7.03 7.88 2.97
C HIS A 119 5.49 7.95 3.05
N GLY A 120 4.94 8.80 3.93
CA GLY A 120 3.49 9.01 4.01
C GLY A 120 2.89 9.52 2.69
N ALA A 121 3.54 10.50 2.05
CA ALA A 121 3.10 11.04 0.77
C ALA A 121 3.14 9.98 -0.36
N ASN A 122 4.22 9.21 -0.46
CA ASN A 122 4.34 8.14 -1.46
C ASN A 122 3.30 7.02 -1.23
N ALA A 123 2.91 6.76 0.02
CA ALA A 123 1.82 5.83 0.33
C ALA A 123 0.49 6.26 -0.32
N LEU A 124 0.15 7.56 -0.25
CA LEU A 124 -1.06 8.11 -0.87
C LEU A 124 -1.00 8.03 -2.41
N VAL A 125 0.18 8.28 -2.99
CA VAL A 125 0.40 8.11 -4.44
C VAL A 125 0.22 6.64 -4.83
N LEU A 126 0.84 5.71 -4.11
CA LEU A 126 0.70 4.27 -4.31
C LEU A 126 -0.78 3.84 -4.25
N PHE A 127 -1.51 4.27 -3.22
CA PHE A 127 -2.94 4.02 -3.10
C PHE A 127 -3.71 4.50 -4.34
N GLY A 128 -3.51 5.77 -4.75
CA GLY A 128 -4.20 6.33 -5.91
C GLY A 128 -3.85 5.59 -7.21
N VAL A 129 -2.59 5.26 -7.42
CA VAL A 129 -2.13 4.50 -8.60
C VAL A 129 -2.70 3.08 -8.62
N ALA A 130 -2.75 2.39 -7.47
CA ALA A 130 -3.33 1.05 -7.35
C ALA A 130 -4.84 1.07 -7.66
N VAL A 131 -5.58 2.05 -7.14
CA VAL A 131 -7.00 2.25 -7.48
C VAL A 131 -7.18 2.51 -8.98
N MET A 132 -6.35 3.38 -9.58
CA MET A 132 -6.38 3.65 -11.02
C MET A 132 -6.09 2.40 -11.85
N ALA A 133 -5.13 1.58 -11.44
CA ALA A 133 -4.81 0.32 -12.09
C ALA A 133 -6.03 -0.61 -12.10
N GLY A 134 -6.71 -0.79 -10.96
CA GLY A 134 -7.91 -1.61 -10.85
C GLY A 134 -9.10 -1.12 -11.69
N LYS A 135 -9.34 0.20 -11.73
CA LYS A 135 -10.47 0.79 -12.47
C LYS A 135 -10.36 0.65 -13.99
N ARG A 136 -9.14 0.59 -14.55
CA ARG A 136 -8.91 0.55 -16.01
C ARG A 136 -9.27 -0.78 -16.69
N VAL A 137 -9.60 -1.82 -15.91
CA VAL A 137 -10.02 -3.12 -16.47
C VAL A 137 -11.36 -3.06 -17.21
N GLY A 138 -12.23 -2.08 -16.88
CA GLY A 138 -13.56 -1.93 -17.48
C GLY A 138 -13.69 -0.89 -18.59
N SER A 139 -12.63 -0.16 -18.95
CA SER A 139 -12.72 1.01 -19.86
C SER A 139 -12.59 0.66 -21.35
N THR A 140 -12.71 -0.61 -21.75
CA THR A 140 -12.75 -0.96 -23.17
C THR A 140 -14.19 -0.82 -23.67
N THR A 141 -14.52 0.36 -24.16
CA THR A 141 -15.70 0.55 -25.01
C THR A 141 -15.55 -0.38 -26.21
N VAL A 142 -16.53 -1.27 -26.39
CA VAL A 142 -16.76 -1.93 -27.68
C VAL A 142 -16.96 -0.79 -28.69
N PRO A 143 -16.21 -0.70 -29.80
CA PRO A 143 -16.57 0.20 -30.88
C PRO A 143 -17.99 -0.17 -31.30
N GLU A 144 -18.93 0.72 -31.04
CA GLU A 144 -20.31 0.56 -31.47
C GLU A 144 -20.27 0.34 -32.98
N GLN A 145 -20.62 -0.88 -33.41
CA GLN A 145 -20.82 -1.20 -34.82
C GLN A 145 -22.07 -0.46 -35.32
N LEU A 146 -21.96 0.87 -35.52
CA LEU A 146 -22.97 1.70 -36.18
C LEU A 146 -22.63 1.89 -37.66
N GLY A 147 -22.27 0.79 -38.32
CA GLY A 147 -21.79 0.81 -39.70
C GLY A 147 -22.20 -0.40 -40.51
N ALA A 148 -23.40 -0.94 -40.31
CA ALA A 148 -23.97 -1.91 -41.26
C ALA A 148 -25.47 -2.05 -41.02
N THR A 149 -26.27 -1.30 -41.76
CA THR A 149 -27.50 -1.70 -42.48
C THR A 149 -28.40 -0.49 -42.62
N ARG A 150 -28.30 0.21 -43.76
CA ARG A 150 -29.42 0.62 -44.62
C ARG A 150 -28.86 0.86 -46.02
N GLY A 151 -28.96 -0.18 -46.85
CA GLY A 151 -29.12 0.00 -48.30
C GLY A 151 -30.57 0.35 -48.61
#